data_AF-A0A4Q3F6U9-F1
#
_entry.id   AF-A0A4Q3F6U9-F1
#
_cell.length_a   1.000
_cell.length_b   1.000
_cell.length_c   1.000
_cell.angle_alpha   90.00
_cell.angle_beta   90.00
_cell.angle_gamma   90.00
#
_symmetry.space_group_name_H-M   'P 1'
#
loop_
_entity.id
_entity.type
_entity.pdbx_description
1 polymer ?
#
loop_
_entity_poly.entity_id
_entity_poly.type
_entity_poly.pdbx_seq_one_letter_code
_entity_poly.pdbx_strand_id
1 'polypeptide(L)' 'MKTATITTLTAALLAATALTGSAFAQSGPIKIGVVTPLSGTYTPIGQQVRWGLELAAREINAAGGIAGRQVNLLFEDEEA' A
#
# COMPACT_ATOMS: atom_id res chain seq x y z
N MET A 1 17.33 -48.33 8.47
CA MET A 1 18.20 -47.19 8.07
C MET A 1 17.62 -46.33 6.94
N LYS A 2 16.86 -46.88 5.98
CA LYS A 2 16.29 -46.11 4.85
C LYS A 2 15.14 -45.15 5.21
N THR A 3 14.35 -45.48 6.23
CA THR A 3 13.19 -44.68 6.69
C THR A 3 13.59 -43.40 7.43
N ALA A 4 14.71 -43.41 8.14
CA ALA A 4 15.23 -42.24 8.84
C ALA A 4 15.69 -41.14 7.87
N THR A 5 16.27 -41.52 6.73
CA THR A 5 16.76 -40.59 5.68
C THR A 5 15.63 -39.87 4.96
N ILE A 6 14.47 -40.52 4.75
CA ILE A 6 13.29 -39.91 4.10
C ILE A 6 12.64 -38.88 5.03
N THR A 7 12.65 -39.14 6.34
CA THR A 7 12.08 -38.26 7.36
C THR A 7 12.92 -36.98 7.54
N THR A 8 14.25 -37.09 7.45
CA THR A 8 15.13 -35.91 7.50
C THR A 8 15.07 -35.06 6.23
N LEU A 9 14.90 -35.66 5.04
CA LEU A 9 14.72 -34.89 3.80
C LEU A 9 13.40 -34.09 3.79
N THR A 10 12.32 -34.66 4.29
CA THR A 10 11.01 -33.98 4.36
C THR A 10 11.03 -32.83 5.37
N ALA A 11 11.68 -33.01 6.52
CA ALA A 11 11.88 -31.94 7.50
C ALA A 11 12.73 -30.78 6.94
N ALA A 12 13.78 -31.09 6.17
CA ALA A 12 14.62 -30.07 5.54
C ALA A 12 13.86 -29.27 4.47
N LEU A 13 13.00 -29.92 3.68
CA LEU A 13 12.19 -29.24 2.66
C LEU A 13 11.13 -28.31 3.27
N LEU A 14 10.48 -28.73 4.36
CA LEU A 14 9.55 -27.90 5.13
C LEU A 14 10.25 -26.69 5.76
N ALA A 15 11.46 -26.87 6.28
CA ALA A 15 12.26 -25.77 6.82
C ALA A 15 12.70 -24.77 5.73
N ALA A 16 13.02 -25.24 4.52
CA ALA A 16 13.39 -24.36 3.41
C ALA A 16 12.23 -23.47 2.94
N THR A 17 10.99 -23.97 2.94
CA THR A 17 9.80 -23.16 2.63
C THR A 17 9.45 -22.14 3.72
N ALA A 18 9.91 -22.35 4.96
CA ALA A 18 9.69 -21.40 6.04
C ALA A 18 10.55 -20.12 5.91
N LEU A 19 11.66 -20.18 5.17
CA LEU A 19 12.53 -19.03 4.92
C LEU A 19 12.13 -18.21 3.69
N THR A 20 11.22 -18.69 2.84
CA THR A 20 10.70 -17.95 1.67
C THR A 20 9.49 -17.08 2.03
N GLY A 21 9.50 -16.46 3.20
CA GLY A 21 8.49 -15.49 3.59
C GLY A 21 8.55 -14.25 2.68
N SER A 22 7.39 -13.72 2.30
CA SER A 22 7.30 -12.46 1.56
C SER A 22 8.09 -11.37 2.28
N ALA A 23 9.05 -10.74 1.60
CA ALA A 23 9.79 -9.62 2.16
C ALA A 23 8.83 -8.43 2.39
N PHE A 24 8.39 -8.21 3.62
CA PHE A 24 7.56 -7.07 4.02
C PHE A 24 8.44 -5.81 4.18
N ALA A 25 9.03 -5.32 3.08
CA ALA A 25 9.98 -4.20 3.14
C ALA A 25 9.30 -2.81 3.33
N GLN A 26 7.98 -2.71 3.16
CA GLN A 26 7.26 -1.45 3.35
C GLN A 26 6.01 -1.66 4.22
N SER A 27 6.16 -1.35 5.51
CA SER A 27 5.04 -1.28 6.44
C SER A 27 4.32 0.07 6.35
N GLY A 28 3.00 0.06 6.51
CA GLY A 28 2.18 1.27 6.58
C GLY A 28 1.60 1.79 5.26
N PRO A 29 0.78 2.86 5.32
CA PRO A 29 0.07 3.39 4.17
C PRO A 29 1.01 4.01 3.12
N ILE A 30 0.55 4.07 1.88
CA ILE A 30 1.18 4.84 0.81
C ILE A 30 0.73 6.28 0.96
N LYS A 31 1.66 7.16 1.35
CA LYS A 31 1.42 8.59 1.46
C LYS A 31 1.59 9.25 0.09
N ILE A 32 0.57 9.98 -0.35
CA ILE A 32 0.59 10.75 -1.61
C ILE A 32 0.32 12.20 -1.26
N GLY A 33 1.29 13.07 -1.56
CA GLY A 33 1.11 14.52 -1.47
C GLY A 33 0.37 15.04 -2.68
N VAL A 34 -0.62 15.90 -2.45
CA VAL A 34 -1.44 16.55 -3.47
C VAL A 34 -1.35 18.06 -3.24
N VAL A 35 -0.65 18.73 -4.14
CA VAL A 35 -0.51 20.19 -4.16
C VAL A 35 -1.55 20.72 -5.15
N THR A 36 -2.51 21.51 -4.68
CA THR A 36 -3.64 21.98 -5.49
C THR A 36 -4.20 23.28 -4.88
N PRO A 37 -4.82 24.18 -5.66
CA PRO A 37 -5.27 25.48 -5.13
C PRO A 37 -6.52 25.28 -4.28
N LEU A 38 -6.33 25.27 -2.97
CA LEU A 38 -7.40 25.10 -1.99
C LEU A 38 -7.91 26.43 -1.44
N SER A 39 -7.20 27.52 -1.74
CA SER A 39 -7.62 28.89 -1.54
C SER A 39 -7.53 29.73 -2.82
N GLY A 40 -7.94 31.00 -2.73
CA GLY A 40 -7.90 31.95 -3.83
C GLY A 40 -8.90 31.70 -4.96
N THR A 41 -8.64 32.35 -6.09
CA THR A 41 -9.54 32.38 -7.26
C THR A 41 -9.83 30.99 -7.83
N TYR A 42 -8.88 30.06 -7.71
CA TYR A 42 -8.96 28.72 -8.30
C TYR A 42 -9.48 27.64 -7.34
N THR A 43 -9.92 28.03 -6.14
CA THR A 43 -10.51 27.12 -5.14
C THR A 43 -11.52 26.12 -5.73
N PRO A 44 -12.48 26.52 -6.60
CA PRO A 44 -13.46 25.56 -7.13
C PRO A 44 -12.82 24.40 -7.92
N ILE A 45 -11.69 24.65 -8.58
CA ILE A 45 -10.95 23.64 -9.33
C ILE A 45 -10.22 22.71 -8.36
N GLY A 46 -9.51 23.25 -7.36
CA GLY A 46 -8.83 22.42 -6.35
C GLY A 46 -9.79 21.58 -5.52
N GLN A 47 -11.00 22.07 -5.25
CA GLN A 47 -12.06 21.27 -4.60
C GLN A 47 -12.50 20.09 -5.47
N GLN A 48 -12.67 20.28 -6.78
CA GLN A 48 -13.00 19.18 -7.69
C GLN A 48 -11.89 18.11 -7.73
N VAL A 49 -10.63 18.55 -7.75
CA VAL A 49 -9.46 17.64 -7.65
C VAL A 49 -9.50 16.85 -6.35
N ARG A 50 -9.72 17.53 -5.22
CA ARG A 50 -9.82 16.89 -3.91
C ARG A 50 -10.91 15.83 -3.86
N TRP A 51 -12.13 16.15 -4.31
CA TRP A 51 -13.23 15.19 -4.30
C TRP A 51 -12.96 13.97 -5.18
N GLY A 52 -12.37 14.18 -6.37
CA GLY A 52 -12.01 13.09 -7.27
C GLY A 52 -10.96 12.16 -6.66
N LEU A 53 -9.91 12.72 -6.07
CA LEU A 53 -8.86 11.94 -5.42
C LEU A 53 -9.36 11.22 -4.16
N GLU A 54 -10.18 11.87 -3.34
CA GLU A 54 -10.80 11.24 -2.17
C GLU A 54 -11.70 10.06 -2.57
N LEU A 55 -12.49 10.20 -3.65
CA LEU A 55 -13.29 9.10 -4.19
C LEU A 55 -12.40 7.94 -4.64
N ALA A 56 -11.38 8.21 -5.45
CA ALA A 56 -10.46 7.18 -5.95
C ALA A 56 -9.73 6.47 -4.79
N ALA A 57 -9.25 7.22 -3.79
CA ALA A 57 -8.60 6.64 -2.62
C ALA A 57 -9.55 5.74 -1.83
N ARG A 58 -10.82 6.13 -1.65
CA ARG A 58 -11.83 5.27 -1.01
C ARG A 58 -12.04 3.97 -1.78
N GLU A 59 -12.19 4.04 -3.10
CA GLU A 59 -12.42 2.85 -3.95
C GLU A 59 -11.22 1.89 -3.90
N ILE A 60 -10.00 2.43 -4.02
CA ILE A 60 -8.76 1.65 -3.93
C ILE A 60 -8.63 0.99 -2.55
N ASN A 61 -8.88 1.74 -1.48
CA ASN A 61 -8.78 1.25 -0.12
C ASN A 61 -9.83 0.18 0.20
N ALA A 62 -11.06 0.35 -0.29
CA ALA A 62 -12.11 -0.65 -0.20
C ALA A 62 -11.77 -1.94 -0.98
N ALA A 63 -11.02 -1.84 -2.07
CA ALA A 63 -10.53 -2.98 -2.86
C ALA A 63 -9.30 -3.69 -2.24
N GLY A 64 -8.86 -3.30 -1.04
CA GLY A 64 -7.71 -3.89 -0.34
C GLY A 64 -6.42 -3.09 -0.47
N GLY A 65 -6.46 -1.91 -1.07
CA GLY A 65 -5.31 -1.04 -1.25
C GLY A 65 -4.36 -1.52 -2.35
N ILE A 66 -3.21 -0.86 -2.46
CA ILE A 66 -2.19 -1.18 -3.46
C ILE A 66 -1.17 -2.11 -2.81
N ALA A 67 -1.06 -3.34 -3.30
CA ALA A 67 -0.22 -4.38 -2.70
C ALA A 67 -0.50 -4.57 -1.19
N GLY A 68 -1.78 -4.49 -0.78
CA GLY A 68 -2.21 -4.60 0.61
C GLY A 68 -2.00 -3.34 1.46
N ARG A 69 -1.55 -2.23 0.86
CA ARG A 69 -1.28 -0.97 1.56
C ARG A 69 -2.34 0.08 1.25
N GLN A 70 -2.88 0.69 2.29
CA GLN A 70 -3.88 1.74 2.18
C GLN A 70 -3.26 3.03 1.61
N VAL A 71 -3.98 3.72 0.74
CA VAL A 71 -3.65 5.04 0.23
C VAL A 71 -4.04 6.09 1.27
N ASN A 72 -3.11 7.00 1.57
CA ASN A 72 -3.30 8.16 2.43
C ASN A 72 -2.96 9.43 1.63
N LEU A 73 -3.95 10.28 1.40
CA LEU A 73 -3.78 11.54 0.68
C LEU A 73 -3.45 12.66 1.67
N LEU A 74 -2.42 13.44 1.38
CA LEU A 74 -2.06 14.65 2.10
C LEU A 74 -2.25 15.82 1.15
N PHE A 75 -3.13 16.73 1.50
CA PHE A 75 -3.42 17.91 0.69
C PHE A 75 -2.68 19.12 1.24
N GLU A 76 -1.95 19.80 0.37
CA GLU A 76 -1.27 21.06 0.65
C GLU A 76 -1.76 22.11 -0.35
N ASP A 77 -1.93 23.34 0.13
CA ASP A 77 -2.31 24.46 -0.70
C ASP A 77 -1.08 25.05 -1.41
N GLU A 78 -1.25 25.45 -2.67
CA GLU A 78 -0.17 26.01 -3.49
C GLU A 78 -0.13 27.54 -3.54
N GLU A 79 -1.16 28.21 -2.99
CA GLU A 79 -1.19 29.66 -2.87
C GLU A 79 -0.24 30.15 -1.76
N ALA A 80 0.50 31.24 -2.03
CA ALA A 80 1.51 31.83 -1.15
C ALA A 80 0.94 32.92 -0.22
#